data_AF-A0A838EHD4-F1
#
_entry.id   AF-A0A838EHD4-F1
#
_cell.length_a   1.000
_cell.length_b   1.000
_cell.length_c   1.000
_cell.angle_alpha   90.00
_cell.angle_beta   90.00
_cell.angle_gamma   90.00
#
_symmetry.space_group_name_H-M   'P 1'
#
loop_
_entity.id
_entity.type
_entity.pdbx_description
1 polymer ?
#
loop_
_entity_poly.entity_id
_entity_poly.type
_entity_poly.pdbx_seq_one_letter_code
_entity_poly.pdbx_strand_id
1 'polypeptide(L)'
;MVKTDCNAVHTLNMLKSKLDDSSHLTVLQEGRYCWNAHFTFGEPATPESIERIKEKLQLPFSPAYEEFLLSANGALLYHDNVNGQWGFRLYGTRELFRANARFKERYRIDHSSYIAFAESLGDADLLLLDTTQFVNEGRDFRVIDGDSADPPAQWKTAARSFCDWLDRLVVAQGAKYWRWY
;
A
#
# COMPACT_ATOMS: atom_id res chain seq x y z
N MET A 1 -21.12 -19.13 -0.37
CA MET A 1 -19.93 -18.27 -0.40
C MET A 1 -20.42 -16.84 -0.46
N VAL A 2 -20.13 -16.04 0.57
CA VAL A 2 -20.46 -14.61 0.59
C VAL A 2 -19.60 -13.95 -0.48
N LYS A 3 -20.22 -13.20 -1.40
CA LYS A 3 -19.49 -12.29 -2.28
C LYS A 3 -18.85 -11.23 -1.39
N THR A 4 -17.56 -11.34 -1.14
CA THR A 4 -16.82 -10.24 -0.54
C THR A 4 -16.52 -9.26 -1.66
N ASP A 5 -17.36 -8.25 -1.81
CA ASP A 5 -17.03 -7.12 -2.67
C ASP A 5 -15.74 -6.48 -2.12
N CYS A 6 -14.62 -6.66 -2.83
CA CYS A 6 -13.35 -6.02 -2.52
C CYS A 6 -13.54 -4.51 -2.66
N ASN A 7 -13.48 -3.78 -1.54
CA ASN A 7 -13.69 -2.34 -1.51
C ASN A 7 -12.68 -1.66 -0.58
N ALA A 8 -11.48 -1.38 -1.12
CA ALA A 8 -10.44 -0.65 -0.41
C ALA A 8 -10.89 0.75 0.03
N VAL A 9 -11.79 1.40 -0.73
CA VAL A 9 -12.35 2.72 -0.40
C VAL A 9 -13.22 2.66 0.86
N HIS A 10 -14.01 1.60 1.01
CA HIS A 10 -14.80 1.39 2.23
C HIS A 10 -13.90 1.23 3.45
N THR A 11 -12.88 0.36 3.38
CA THR A 11 -11.89 0.19 4.45
C THR A 11 -11.21 1.53 4.79
N LEU A 12 -10.81 2.30 3.77
CA LEU A 12 -10.18 3.60 3.96
C LEU A 12 -11.10 4.61 4.65
N ASN A 13 -12.37 4.67 4.25
CA ASN A 13 -13.36 5.56 4.87
C ASN A 13 -13.68 5.16 6.31
N MET A 14 -13.76 3.85 6.59
CA MET A 14 -13.89 3.34 7.94
C MET A 14 -12.69 3.74 8.79
N LEU A 15 -11.45 3.59 8.28
CA LEU A 15 -10.25 4.05 8.98
C LEU A 15 -10.30 5.55 9.26
N LYS A 16 -10.60 6.39 8.25
CA LYS A 16 -10.74 7.84 8.40
C LYS A 16 -11.75 8.22 9.49
N SER A 17 -12.87 7.50 9.60
CA SER A 17 -13.90 7.73 10.62
C SER A 17 -13.46 7.43 12.06
N LYS A 18 -12.33 6.74 12.24
CA LYS A 18 -11.77 6.40 13.55
C LYS A 18 -10.69 7.38 14.01
N LEU A 19 -10.26 8.28 13.14
CA LEU A 19 -9.24 9.26 13.47
C LEU A 19 -9.84 10.38 14.32
N ASP A 20 -9.02 10.98 15.18
CA ASP A 20 -9.38 12.21 15.88
C ASP A 20 -9.27 13.45 14.96
N ASP A 21 -9.62 14.62 15.50
CA ASP A 21 -9.59 15.90 14.77
C ASP A 21 -8.19 16.29 14.28
N SER A 22 -7.13 15.68 14.82
CA SER A 22 -5.74 15.90 14.43
C SER A 22 -5.19 14.81 13.49
N SER A 23 -6.06 13.92 13.01
CA SER A 23 -5.70 12.77 12.16
C SER A 23 -4.81 11.74 12.86
N HIS A 24 -5.02 11.52 14.15
CA HIS A 24 -4.34 10.49 14.92
C HIS A 24 -5.25 9.31 15.28
N LEU A 25 -4.61 8.16 15.51
CA LEU A 25 -5.23 6.97 16.08
C LEU A 25 -4.29 6.39 17.15
N THR A 26 -4.83 6.09 18.33
CA THR A 26 -4.08 5.31 19.33
C THR A 26 -3.99 3.86 18.88
N VAL A 27 -2.76 3.41 18.60
CA VAL A 27 -2.42 2.05 18.20
C VAL A 27 -1.98 1.27 19.42
N LEU A 28 -2.51 0.05 19.56
CA LEU A 28 -2.06 -0.94 20.53
C LEU A 28 -1.09 -1.91 19.85
N GLN A 29 0.11 -2.01 20.38
CA GLN A 29 1.15 -2.93 19.91
C GLN A 29 1.38 -4.05 20.93
N GLU A 30 2.04 -5.12 20.49
CA GLU A 30 2.50 -6.19 21.37
C GLU A 30 3.29 -5.66 22.57
N GLY A 31 3.22 -6.36 23.70
CA GLY A 31 3.85 -5.93 24.94
C GLY A 31 3.09 -4.83 25.70
N ARG A 32 1.84 -4.55 25.34
CA ARG A 32 0.98 -3.51 25.95
C ARG A 32 1.50 -2.08 25.72
N TYR A 33 2.31 -1.90 24.69
CA TYR A 33 2.74 -0.57 24.28
C TYR A 33 1.62 0.10 23.47
N CYS A 34 1.41 1.39 23.72
CA CYS A 34 0.49 2.20 22.92
C CYS A 34 1.19 3.45 22.42
N TRP A 35 0.85 3.87 21.21
CA TRP A 35 1.38 5.09 20.63
C TRP A 35 0.34 5.73 19.71
N ASN A 36 0.49 7.02 19.46
CA ASN A 36 -0.41 7.77 18.60
C ASN A 36 0.17 7.84 17.20
N ALA A 37 -0.44 7.08 16.29
CA ALA A 37 -0.05 7.06 14.90
C ALA A 37 -0.77 8.18 14.15
N HIS A 38 -0.04 8.88 13.29
CA HIS A 38 -0.55 9.97 12.47
C HIS A 38 -0.89 9.49 11.06
N PHE A 39 -1.89 10.08 10.44
CA PHE A 39 -2.34 9.72 9.10
C PHE A 39 -2.43 10.95 8.21
N THR A 40 -2.06 10.80 6.94
CA THR A 40 -2.35 11.77 5.90
C THR A 40 -2.89 11.07 4.67
N PHE A 41 -3.82 11.72 3.97
CA PHE A 41 -4.38 11.22 2.72
C PHE A 41 -4.24 12.31 1.67
N GLY A 42 -3.71 11.94 0.51
CA GLY A 42 -3.66 12.86 -0.62
C GLY A 42 -5.06 13.14 -1.15
N GLU A 43 -5.26 14.34 -1.71
CA GLU A 43 -6.48 14.67 -2.44
C GLU A 43 -6.76 13.63 -3.54
N PRO A 44 -8.02 13.26 -3.81
CA PRO A 44 -8.42 12.40 -4.92
C PRO A 44 -7.63 12.63 -6.22
N ALA A 45 -7.12 11.56 -6.81
CA ALA A 45 -6.51 11.64 -8.14
C ALA A 45 -7.60 11.96 -9.18
N THR A 46 -7.22 12.68 -10.24
CA THR A 46 -8.11 12.81 -11.40
C THR A 46 -7.93 11.60 -12.32
N PRO A 47 -8.96 11.18 -13.08
CA PRO A 47 -8.83 10.11 -14.08
C PRO A 47 -7.67 10.35 -15.05
N GLU A 48 -7.46 11.59 -15.50
CA GLU A 48 -6.37 11.95 -16.42
C GLU A 48 -4.99 11.74 -15.78
N SER A 49 -4.87 11.97 -14.47
CA SER A 49 -3.61 11.73 -13.75
C SER A 49 -3.30 10.23 -13.62
N ILE A 50 -4.34 9.39 -13.52
CA ILE A 50 -4.24 7.93 -13.49
C ILE A 50 -3.85 7.40 -14.87
N GLU A 51 -4.51 7.86 -15.94
CA GLU A 51 -4.16 7.46 -17.30
C GLU A 51 -2.72 7.83 -17.66
N ARG A 52 -2.27 9.05 -17.31
CA ARG A 52 -0.88 9.46 -17.51
C ARG A 52 0.13 8.58 -16.80
N ILE A 53 -0.17 8.09 -15.60
CA ILE A 53 0.77 7.22 -14.88
C ILE A 53 0.76 5.79 -15.42
N LYS A 54 -0.40 5.28 -15.88
CA LYS A 54 -0.49 4.01 -16.62
C LYS A 54 0.37 4.04 -17.88
N GLU A 55 0.26 5.10 -18.68
CA GLU A 55 1.07 5.30 -19.88
C GLU A 55 2.57 5.33 -19.58
N LYS A 56 2.97 5.99 -18.48
CA LYS A 56 4.38 6.09 -18.08
C LYS A 56 4.95 4.78 -17.54
N LEU A 57 4.17 4.02 -16.78
CA LEU A 57 4.61 2.75 -16.21
C LEU A 57 4.53 1.60 -17.20
N GLN A 58 3.62 1.67 -18.17
CA GLN A 58 3.34 0.59 -19.13
C GLN A 58 3.05 -0.75 -18.44
N LEU A 59 2.36 -0.69 -17.30
CA LEU A 59 1.92 -1.83 -16.50
C LEU A 59 0.41 -1.76 -16.28
N PRO A 60 -0.29 -2.90 -16.19
CA PRO A 60 -1.71 -2.89 -15.95
C PRO A 60 -2.00 -2.43 -14.51
N PHE A 61 -3.08 -1.69 -14.34
CA PHE A 61 -3.60 -1.30 -13.03
C PHE A 61 -4.86 -2.10 -12.75
N SER A 62 -5.08 -2.42 -11.48
CA SER A 62 -6.31 -3.08 -11.08
C SER A 62 -7.40 -2.04 -10.76
N PRO A 63 -8.67 -2.33 -11.05
CA PRO A 63 -9.79 -1.47 -10.65
C PRO A 63 -9.75 -1.07 -9.17
N ALA A 64 -9.42 -2.01 -8.26
CA ALA A 64 -9.33 -1.73 -6.83
C ALA A 64 -8.24 -0.70 -6.48
N TYR A 65 -7.08 -0.76 -7.15
CA TYR A 65 -6.00 0.20 -6.91
C TYR A 65 -6.31 1.57 -7.52
N GLU A 66 -6.98 1.61 -8.67
CA GLU A 66 -7.46 2.86 -9.28
C GLU A 66 -8.51 3.55 -8.39
N GLU A 67 -9.46 2.79 -7.86
CA GLU A 67 -10.46 3.30 -6.91
C GLU A 67 -9.81 3.88 -5.64
N PHE A 68 -8.74 3.25 -5.15
CA PHE A 68 -7.93 3.82 -4.07
C PHE A 68 -7.33 5.16 -4.47
N LEU A 69 -6.67 5.28 -5.63
CA LEU A 69 -6.07 6.53 -6.07
C LEU A 69 -7.11 7.65 -6.29
N LEU A 70 -8.30 7.29 -6.79
CA LEU A 70 -9.44 8.20 -6.94
C LEU A 70 -10.03 8.63 -5.58
N SER A 71 -9.77 7.91 -4.50
CA SER A 71 -10.22 8.27 -3.14
C SER A 71 -9.13 8.96 -2.31
N ALA A 72 -7.88 8.55 -2.49
CA ALA A 72 -6.70 9.10 -1.84
C ALA A 72 -5.49 8.93 -2.76
N ASN A 73 -4.99 10.03 -3.32
CA ASN A 73 -3.83 9.99 -4.21
C ASN A 73 -2.52 9.89 -3.42
N GLY A 74 -2.28 8.71 -2.87
CA GLY A 74 -1.23 8.46 -1.89
C GLY A 74 -1.70 8.71 -0.45
N ALA A 75 -0.95 8.17 0.50
CA ALA A 75 -1.25 8.29 1.92
C ALA A 75 -0.01 8.04 2.77
N LEU A 76 0.04 8.64 3.97
CA LEU A 76 0.86 8.16 5.07
C LEU A 76 -0.06 7.46 6.06
N LEU A 77 0.14 6.16 6.26
CA LEU A 77 -0.63 5.34 7.19
C LEU A 77 0.25 4.96 8.37
N TYR A 78 -0.32 5.02 9.57
CA TYR A 78 0.37 4.63 10.80
C TYR A 78 1.74 5.31 10.96
N HIS A 79 1.84 6.61 10.66
CA HIS A 79 3.11 7.32 10.67
C HIS A 79 3.49 7.75 12.08
N ASP A 80 4.72 7.45 12.51
CA ASP A 80 5.32 8.09 13.69
C ASP A 80 5.77 9.50 13.32
N ASN A 81 4.96 10.52 13.65
CA ASN A 81 5.29 11.91 13.36
C ASN A 81 6.34 12.52 14.32
N VAL A 82 6.85 11.76 15.31
CA VAL A 82 7.92 12.19 16.21
C VAL A 82 9.28 11.84 15.63
N ASN A 83 9.50 10.56 15.26
CA ASN A 83 10.79 10.12 14.74
C ASN A 83 10.80 9.83 13.24
N GLY A 84 9.63 9.69 12.61
CA GLY A 84 9.51 9.39 11.17
C GLY A 84 9.94 7.97 10.77
N GLN A 85 10.13 7.07 11.74
CA GLN A 85 10.73 5.76 11.53
C GLN A 85 9.71 4.61 11.43
N TRP A 86 8.41 4.91 11.50
CA TRP A 86 7.35 3.91 11.44
C TRP A 86 6.21 4.36 10.54
N GLY A 87 5.54 3.37 9.96
CA GLY A 87 4.37 3.56 9.12
C GLY A 87 4.61 3.16 7.67
N PHE A 88 3.64 3.50 6.83
CA PHE A 88 3.65 3.19 5.41
C PHE A 88 3.39 4.44 4.60
N ARG A 89 4.22 4.64 3.58
CA ARG A 89 3.97 5.66 2.57
C ARG A 89 3.45 4.98 1.30
N LEU A 90 2.18 5.21 1.01
CA LEU A 90 1.54 4.80 -0.24
C LEU A 90 1.72 5.93 -1.25
N TYR A 91 2.25 5.60 -2.42
CA TYR A 91 2.64 6.58 -3.41
C TYR A 91 1.43 7.09 -4.20
N GLY A 92 1.31 8.41 -4.31
CA GLY A 92 0.39 9.03 -5.24
C GLY A 92 0.90 8.97 -6.69
N THR A 93 0.05 9.31 -7.66
CA THR A 93 0.35 9.32 -9.11
C THR A 93 1.60 10.13 -9.46
N ARG A 94 1.93 11.18 -8.69
CA ARG A 94 3.15 11.99 -8.87
C ARG A 94 4.43 11.27 -8.44
N GLU A 95 4.36 10.46 -7.40
CA GLU A 95 5.51 9.76 -6.80
C GLU A 95 5.73 8.39 -7.44
N LEU A 96 4.64 7.73 -7.88
CA LEU A 96 4.64 6.35 -8.35
C LEU A 96 5.68 6.07 -9.45
N PHE A 97 5.81 6.97 -10.43
CA PHE A 97 6.80 6.80 -11.50
C PHE A 97 8.24 6.78 -10.97
N ARG A 98 8.58 7.75 -10.10
CA ARG A 98 9.93 7.87 -9.54
C ARG A 98 10.23 6.72 -8.58
N ALA A 99 9.25 6.30 -7.79
CA ALA A 99 9.38 5.15 -6.89
C ALA A 99 9.66 3.87 -7.68
N ASN A 100 8.92 3.63 -8.77
CA ASN A 100 9.10 2.45 -9.62
C ASN A 100 10.43 2.49 -10.39
N ALA A 101 10.88 3.67 -10.86
CA ALA A 101 12.20 3.81 -11.47
C ALA A 101 13.32 3.47 -10.48
N ARG A 102 13.25 4.00 -9.25
CA ARG A 102 14.20 3.66 -8.17
C ARG A 102 14.16 2.18 -7.80
N PHE A 103 12.99 1.58 -7.74
CA PHE A 103 12.82 0.16 -7.48
C PHE A 103 13.54 -0.69 -8.53
N LYS A 104 13.33 -0.40 -9.83
CA LYS A 104 14.02 -1.09 -10.93
C LYS A 104 15.53 -0.94 -10.85
N GLU A 105 16.01 0.27 -10.57
CA GLU A 105 17.44 0.54 -10.41
C GLU A 105 18.04 -0.21 -9.22
N ARG A 106 17.39 -0.14 -8.04
CA ARG A 106 17.86 -0.77 -6.79
C ARG A 106 18.06 -2.28 -6.94
N TYR A 107 17.12 -2.95 -7.61
CA TYR A 107 17.15 -4.41 -7.75
C TYR A 107 17.67 -4.89 -9.11
N ARG A 108 18.09 -3.97 -9.99
CA ARG A 108 18.57 -4.26 -11.35
C ARG A 108 17.57 -5.09 -12.16
N ILE A 109 16.29 -4.71 -12.08
CA ILE A 109 15.18 -5.36 -12.78
C ILE A 109 14.67 -4.41 -13.87
N ASP A 110 15.16 -4.57 -15.10
CA ASP A 110 14.75 -3.71 -16.22
C ASP A 110 13.27 -3.92 -16.61
N HIS A 111 12.80 -5.16 -16.49
CA HIS A 111 11.42 -5.56 -16.78
C HIS A 111 10.82 -6.30 -15.58
N SER A 112 10.08 -5.58 -14.75
CA SER A 112 9.28 -6.15 -13.66
C SER A 112 7.80 -6.15 -14.01
N SER A 113 7.11 -7.24 -13.69
CA SER A 113 5.64 -7.26 -13.59
C SER A 113 5.18 -6.83 -12.20
N TYR A 114 5.90 -5.87 -11.61
CA TYR A 114 5.63 -5.35 -10.29
C TYR A 114 5.42 -3.85 -10.35
N ILE A 115 4.40 -3.37 -9.64
CA ILE A 115 4.23 -1.95 -9.32
C ILE A 115 4.57 -1.77 -7.84
N ALA A 116 5.66 -1.05 -7.54
CA ALA A 116 5.91 -0.55 -6.20
C ALA A 116 4.89 0.54 -5.87
N PHE A 117 3.96 0.24 -4.97
CA PHE A 117 2.86 1.15 -4.60
C PHE A 117 3.04 1.76 -3.21
N ALA A 118 3.88 1.15 -2.37
CA ALA A 118 4.20 1.71 -1.06
C ALA A 118 5.59 1.30 -0.57
N GLU A 119 6.07 2.02 0.45
CA GLU A 119 7.23 1.65 1.26
C GLU A 119 6.84 1.62 2.74
N SER A 120 7.47 0.70 3.46
CA SER A 120 7.52 0.69 4.92
C SER A 120 8.63 1.63 5.38
N LEU A 121 8.29 2.53 6.30
CA LEU A 121 9.21 3.49 6.89
C LEU A 121 10.06 2.79 7.95
N GLY A 122 11.32 3.20 8.08
CA GLY A 122 12.29 2.65 9.04
C GLY A 122 13.14 1.49 8.50
N ASP A 123 12.55 0.57 7.73
CA ASP A 123 13.27 -0.58 7.16
C ASP A 123 13.43 -0.53 5.62
N ALA A 124 12.80 0.42 4.95
CA ALA A 124 12.88 0.61 3.50
C ALA A 124 12.45 -0.62 2.68
N ASP A 125 11.60 -1.46 3.28
CA ASP A 125 10.89 -2.53 2.58
C ASP A 125 9.86 -1.93 1.63
N LEU A 126 9.64 -2.60 0.50
CA LEU A 126 8.64 -2.20 -0.48
C LEU A 126 7.40 -3.09 -0.39
N LEU A 127 6.26 -2.54 -0.75
CA LEU A 127 5.06 -3.30 -1.07
C LEU A 127 4.78 -3.16 -2.55
N LEU A 128 4.60 -4.32 -3.20
CA LEU A 128 4.48 -4.41 -4.64
C LEU A 128 3.15 -5.06 -5.03
N LEU A 129 2.54 -4.60 -6.11
CA LEU A 129 1.45 -5.31 -6.79
C LEU A 129 2.06 -6.24 -7.83
N ASP A 130 1.76 -7.54 -7.76
CA ASP A 130 2.08 -8.51 -8.81
C ASP A 130 1.09 -8.39 -9.97
N THR A 131 1.54 -7.79 -11.07
CA THR A 131 0.73 -7.50 -12.24
C THR A 131 0.66 -8.65 -13.25
N THR A 132 1.25 -9.82 -12.94
CA THR A 132 1.25 -10.97 -13.86
C THR A 132 -0.11 -11.64 -13.99
N GLN A 133 -0.94 -11.58 -12.94
CA GLN A 133 -2.25 -12.21 -12.90
C GLN A 133 -3.22 -11.41 -12.05
N PHE A 134 -4.38 -11.09 -12.62
CA PHE A 134 -5.49 -10.58 -11.84
C PHE A 134 -6.04 -11.61 -10.86
N VAL A 135 -6.48 -11.14 -9.70
CA VAL A 135 -7.26 -11.89 -8.71
C VAL A 135 -8.64 -11.24 -8.54
N ASN A 136 -9.52 -11.87 -7.74
CA ASN A 136 -10.87 -11.35 -7.49
C ASN A 136 -11.64 -11.04 -8.79
N GLU A 137 -11.72 -12.01 -9.70
CA GLU A 137 -12.47 -11.89 -10.96
C GLU A 137 -12.02 -10.71 -11.85
N GLY A 138 -10.74 -10.34 -11.82
CA GLY A 138 -10.22 -9.24 -12.65
C GLY A 138 -10.13 -7.89 -11.94
N ARG A 139 -10.43 -7.83 -10.64
CA ARG A 139 -10.56 -6.56 -9.91
C ARG A 139 -9.31 -6.13 -9.16
N ASP A 140 -8.36 -7.03 -8.92
CA ASP A 140 -7.24 -6.76 -8.02
C ASP A 140 -5.95 -7.52 -8.40
N PHE A 141 -4.86 -7.21 -7.71
CA PHE A 141 -3.55 -7.88 -7.80
C PHE A 141 -3.05 -8.31 -6.43
N ARG A 142 -2.26 -9.39 -6.40
CA ARG A 142 -1.62 -9.85 -5.14
C ARG A 142 -0.61 -8.82 -4.64
N VAL A 143 -0.46 -8.74 -3.33
CA VAL A 143 0.56 -7.90 -2.70
C VAL A 143 1.77 -8.74 -2.33
N ILE A 144 2.95 -8.30 -2.76
CA ILE A 144 4.23 -8.92 -2.47
C ILE A 144 4.97 -8.09 -1.41
N ASP A 145 5.54 -8.79 -0.45
CA ASP A 145 6.45 -8.27 0.56
C ASP A 145 7.86 -8.16 -0.04
N GLY A 146 8.21 -6.97 -0.49
CA GLY A 146 9.53 -6.63 -1.01
C GLY A 146 10.52 -6.37 0.11
N ASP A 147 10.80 -7.41 0.91
CA ASP A 147 11.76 -7.37 2.00
C ASP A 147 13.14 -6.95 1.47
N SER A 148 13.66 -5.88 2.04
CA SER A 148 14.92 -5.27 1.60
C SER A 148 16.16 -6.10 1.95
N ALA A 149 16.03 -7.05 2.88
CA ALA A 149 17.08 -8.00 3.23
C ALA A 149 17.19 -9.16 2.23
N ASP A 150 16.14 -9.42 1.45
CA ASP A 150 16.04 -10.56 0.55
C ASP A 150 16.12 -10.14 -0.93
N PRO A 151 16.68 -10.99 -1.80
CA PRO A 151 16.61 -10.76 -3.24
C PRO A 151 15.17 -10.98 -3.75
N PRO A 152 14.79 -10.36 -4.90
CA PRO A 152 13.45 -10.48 -5.47
C PRO A 152 12.90 -11.90 -5.64
N ALA A 153 13.78 -12.87 -5.89
CA ALA A 153 13.41 -14.28 -6.05
C ALA A 153 12.92 -14.95 -4.75
N GLN A 154 13.16 -14.34 -3.59
CA GLN A 154 12.78 -14.86 -2.27
C GLN A 154 11.61 -14.09 -1.64
N TRP A 155 11.14 -13.02 -2.29
CA TRP A 155 10.01 -12.24 -1.80
C TRP A 155 8.74 -13.08 -1.72
N LYS A 156 7.96 -12.81 -0.68
CA LYS A 156 6.79 -13.60 -0.31
C LYS A 156 5.51 -12.82 -0.57
N THR A 157 4.39 -13.52 -0.70
CA THR A 157 3.09 -12.88 -0.77
C THR A 157 2.70 -12.31 0.60
N ALA A 158 2.49 -11.01 0.68
CA ALA A 158 1.95 -10.35 1.88
C ALA A 158 0.43 -10.54 1.99
N ALA A 159 -0.27 -10.44 0.86
CA ALA A 159 -1.72 -10.57 0.80
C ALA A 159 -2.21 -11.11 -0.55
N ARG A 160 -3.41 -11.71 -0.55
CA ARG A 160 -4.04 -12.23 -1.78
C ARG A 160 -4.47 -11.13 -2.75
N SER A 161 -4.68 -9.91 -2.24
CA SER A 161 -5.14 -8.77 -3.02
C SER A 161 -4.77 -7.45 -2.33
N PHE A 162 -4.80 -6.31 -3.04
CA PHE A 162 -4.61 -4.98 -2.42
C PHE A 162 -5.70 -4.67 -1.39
N CYS A 163 -6.97 -4.99 -1.68
CA CYS A 163 -8.07 -4.88 -0.71
C CYS A 163 -7.79 -5.70 0.56
N ASP A 164 -7.43 -6.98 0.39
CA ASP A 164 -7.09 -7.87 1.50
C ASP A 164 -5.92 -7.32 2.32
N TRP A 165 -4.95 -6.70 1.65
CA TRP A 165 -3.82 -6.07 2.32
C TRP A 165 -4.24 -4.90 3.20
N LEU A 166 -5.00 -3.96 2.64
CA LEU A 166 -5.41 -2.76 3.36
C LEU A 166 -6.34 -3.09 4.53
N ASP A 167 -7.30 -3.99 4.33
CA ASP A 167 -8.24 -4.42 5.37
C ASP A 167 -7.51 -5.05 6.56
N ARG A 168 -6.62 -6.00 6.28
CA ARG A 168 -5.84 -6.66 7.33
C ARG A 168 -4.83 -5.72 7.98
N LEU A 169 -4.26 -4.77 7.25
CA LEU A 169 -3.40 -3.74 7.83
C LEU A 169 -4.17 -2.87 8.83
N VAL A 170 -5.42 -2.53 8.53
CA VAL A 170 -6.29 -1.79 9.46
C VAL A 170 -6.61 -2.63 10.69
N VAL A 171 -6.98 -3.89 10.53
CA VAL A 171 -7.25 -4.81 11.65
C VAL A 171 -6.02 -5.01 12.53
N ALA A 172 -4.84 -5.13 11.90
CA ALA A 172 -3.55 -5.30 12.58
C ALA A 172 -2.97 -3.98 13.12
N GLN A 173 -3.70 -2.87 13.01
CA GLN A 173 -3.30 -1.54 13.49
C GLN A 173 -1.91 -1.11 13.01
N GLY A 174 -1.60 -1.37 11.74
CA GLY A 174 -0.33 -0.98 11.14
C GLY A 174 0.81 -1.97 11.35
N ALA A 175 0.58 -3.10 12.03
CA ALA A 175 1.58 -4.15 12.09
C ALA A 175 1.68 -4.91 10.75
N LYS A 176 2.90 -5.35 10.40
CA LYS A 176 3.19 -6.21 9.23
C LYS A 176 2.67 -7.63 9.45
N TYR A 177 1.35 -7.79 9.47
CA TYR A 177 0.67 -9.05 9.82
C TYR A 177 1.09 -10.25 8.98
N TRP A 178 1.58 -10.01 7.76
CA TRP A 178 2.08 -11.06 6.86
C TRP A 178 3.39 -11.70 7.31
N ARG A 179 4.04 -11.14 8.33
CA ARG A 179 5.24 -11.68 8.97
C ARG A 179 4.96 -12.29 10.35
N TRP A 180 3.70 -12.53 10.70
CA TRP A 180 3.33 -13.27 11.91
C TRP A 180 3.32 -14.76 11.59
N TYR A 181 4.39 -15.47 11.98
CA TYR A 181 4.57 -16.91 11.81
C TYR A 181 4.79 -17.60 13.15
#